data_AF-A0A257QD48-F1
#
_entry.id   AF-A0A257QD48-F1
#
_cell.length_a   1.000
_cell.length_b   1.000
_cell.length_c   1.000
_cell.angle_alpha   90.00
_cell.angle_beta   90.00
_cell.angle_gamma   90.00
#
_symmetry.space_group_name_H-M   'P 1'
#
loop_
_entity.id
_entity.type
_entity.pdbx_description
1 polymer ?
#
loop_
_entity_poly.entity_id
_entity_poly.type
_entity_poly.pdbx_seq_one_letter_code
_entity_poly.pdbx_strand_id
1 'polypeptide(L)'
;MLYRLLITLMLLQPLYADNVPAEQSPTTSESKTITYTDAWILGIVEGITEFLPVSSTGHLILVGHYRDLDQESPLTRKDGSLIYHKKNPTQPYTLKEAVDAYLVFIQGGAILAVILLYGSKLWSVILGLLGKNPQGFLLGRNLITAFIPAALVGLLLDGWID
;
A
#
# COMPACT_ATOMS: atom_id res chain seq x y z
N MET A 1 22.93 35.12 -17.96
CA MET A 1 23.13 34.95 -19.42
C MET A 1 22.73 33.55 -19.90
N LEU A 2 23.01 32.47 -19.15
CA LEU A 2 22.60 31.09 -19.49
C LEU A 2 21.08 30.86 -19.67
N TYR A 3 20.25 31.44 -18.79
CA TYR A 3 18.79 31.25 -18.83
C TYR A 3 18.12 31.78 -20.12
N ARG A 4 18.65 32.88 -20.70
CA ARG A 4 18.16 33.40 -21.98
C ARG A 4 18.49 32.47 -23.15
N LEU A 5 19.62 31.77 -23.09
CA LEU A 5 20.02 30.81 -24.12
C LEU A 5 19.15 29.53 -24.05
N LEU A 6 18.76 29.13 -22.85
CA LEU A 6 17.89 27.97 -22.61
C LEU A 6 16.44 28.22 -23.08
N ILE A 7 15.91 29.44 -22.91
CA ILE A 7 14.60 29.83 -23.45
C ILE A 7 14.63 29.96 -24.97
N THR A 8 15.73 30.45 -25.54
CA THR A 8 15.85 30.55 -27.01
C THR A 8 15.96 29.16 -27.65
N LEU A 9 16.56 28.19 -26.96
CA LEU A 9 16.65 26.78 -27.40
C LEU A 9 15.29 26.06 -27.33
N MET A 10 14.43 26.45 -26.39
CA MET A 10 13.09 25.86 -26.19
C MET A 10 12.05 26.40 -27.19
N LEU A 11 12.30 27.55 -27.80
CA LEU A 11 11.42 28.19 -28.79
C LEU A 11 11.68 27.75 -30.25
N LEU A 12 12.65 26.86 -30.50
CA LEU A 12 13.09 26.51 -31.86
C LEU A 12 12.75 25.08 -32.31
N GLN A 13 11.80 24.39 -31.67
CA GLN A 13 11.36 23.09 -32.18
C GLN A 13 10.32 23.28 -33.30
N PRO A 14 10.57 22.80 -34.53
CA PRO A 14 9.68 23.02 -35.65
C PRO A 14 8.40 22.18 -35.48
N LEU A 15 7.27 22.83 -35.75
CA LEU A 15 6.00 22.21 -36.07
C LEU A 15 6.19 21.12 -37.13
N TYR A 16 6.12 19.85 -36.74
CA TYR A 16 5.99 18.73 -37.66
C TYR A 16 4.51 18.36 -37.77
N ALA A 17 3.78 19.23 -38.46
CA ALA A 17 2.48 19.05 -39.10
C ALA A 17 2.54 18.13 -40.33
N ASP A 18 1.72 17.06 -40.40
CA ASP A 18 1.45 16.18 -41.55
C ASP A 18 2.59 15.21 -41.92
N ASN A 19 2.41 13.89 -41.78
CA ASN A 19 1.63 13.05 -42.69
C ASN A 19 1.00 11.87 -41.93
N VAL A 20 -0.29 11.59 -42.18
CA VAL A 20 -0.96 10.34 -41.80
C VAL A 20 -0.84 9.35 -42.96
N PRO A 21 -0.06 8.26 -42.82
CA PRO A 21 -0.39 6.98 -43.43
C PRO A 21 -1.08 6.11 -42.37
N ALA A 22 -2.22 5.54 -42.75
CA ALA A 22 -2.94 4.56 -41.96
C ALA A 22 -2.03 3.36 -41.59
N GLU A 23 -2.36 2.73 -40.45
CA GLU A 23 -1.91 1.39 -40.03
C GLU A 23 -0.69 1.32 -39.10
N GLN A 24 -0.89 1.77 -37.87
CA GLN A 24 -0.35 1.10 -36.68
C GLN A 24 -1.50 0.89 -35.69
N SER A 25 -1.96 -0.35 -35.58
CA SER A 25 -2.82 -0.82 -34.50
C SER A 25 -2.25 -0.35 -33.15
N PRO A 26 -3.08 0.06 -32.17
CA PRO A 26 -2.59 0.63 -30.93
C PRO A 26 -1.65 -0.37 -30.26
N THR A 27 -0.36 -0.05 -30.25
CA THR A 27 0.65 -0.77 -29.50
C THR A 27 0.20 -0.77 -28.05
N THR A 28 -0.18 -1.95 -27.58
CA THR A 28 -0.56 -2.27 -26.21
C THR A 28 0.34 -1.53 -25.23
N SER A 29 -0.17 -0.45 -24.62
CA SER A 29 0.43 0.08 -23.40
C SER A 29 0.41 -1.09 -22.42
N GLU A 30 1.57 -1.64 -22.11
CA GLU A 30 1.72 -2.74 -21.17
C GLU A 30 1.27 -2.21 -19.80
N SER A 31 -0.03 -2.30 -19.51
CA SER A 31 -0.62 -1.84 -18.27
C SER A 31 -0.11 -2.78 -17.19
N LYS A 32 0.96 -2.36 -16.52
CA LYS A 32 1.55 -3.14 -15.45
C LYS A 32 0.52 -3.32 -14.34
N THR A 33 0.22 -4.57 -14.01
CA THR A 33 -0.74 -4.95 -12.97
C THR A 33 -0.05 -5.85 -11.96
N ILE A 34 -0.61 -5.92 -10.74
CA ILE A 34 -0.12 -6.85 -9.72
C ILE A 34 -0.36 -8.27 -10.24
N THR A 35 0.72 -8.99 -10.50
CA THR A 35 0.64 -10.39 -10.94
C THR A 35 0.38 -11.29 -9.73
N TYR A 36 -0.20 -12.48 -9.93
CA TYR A 36 -0.37 -13.46 -8.85
C TYR A 36 0.95 -13.82 -8.15
N THR A 37 2.07 -13.81 -8.88
CA THR A 37 3.42 -13.99 -8.33
C THR A 37 3.79 -12.86 -7.37
N ASP A 38 3.43 -11.63 -7.72
CA ASP A 38 3.72 -10.45 -6.90
C ASP A 38 2.90 -10.50 -5.62
N ALA A 39 1.61 -10.83 -5.74
CA ALA A 39 0.73 -11.06 -4.61
C ALA A 39 1.30 -12.14 -3.65
N TRP A 40 1.76 -13.26 -4.19
CA TRP A 40 2.40 -14.31 -3.39
C TRP A 40 3.68 -13.85 -2.69
N ILE A 41 4.56 -13.14 -3.39
CA ILE A 41 5.81 -12.63 -2.81
C ILE A 41 5.52 -11.61 -1.71
N LEU A 42 4.67 -10.62 -1.99
CA LEU A 42 4.27 -9.60 -1.01
C LEU A 42 3.61 -10.25 0.22
N GLY A 43 2.74 -11.24 0.02
CA GLY A 43 2.10 -11.99 1.11
C GLY A 43 3.08 -12.77 1.98
N ILE A 44 4.09 -13.43 1.39
CA ILE A 44 5.13 -14.13 2.15
C ILE A 44 6.02 -13.14 2.91
N VAL A 45 6.43 -12.05 2.26
CA VAL A 45 7.26 -11.02 2.87
C VAL A 45 6.55 -10.41 4.07
N GLU A 46 5.28 -10.01 3.91
CA GLU A 46 4.45 -9.53 5.01
C GLU A 46 4.32 -10.57 6.12
N GLY A 47 3.90 -11.80 5.78
CA GLY A 47 3.67 -12.85 6.76
C GLY A 47 4.90 -13.25 7.58
N ILE A 48 6.11 -13.07 7.03
CA ILE A 48 7.36 -13.30 7.77
C ILE A 48 7.75 -12.04 8.55
N THR A 49 7.79 -10.89 7.90
CA THR A 49 8.38 -9.67 8.47
C THR A 49 7.49 -8.97 9.49
N GLU A 50 6.17 -9.20 9.48
CA GLU A 50 5.24 -8.59 10.44
C GLU A 50 5.46 -9.11 11.87
N PHE A 51 5.99 -10.33 12.03
CA PHE A 51 6.26 -10.91 13.35
C PHE A 51 7.70 -10.73 13.83
N LEU A 52 8.56 -10.19 12.97
CA LEU A 52 9.96 -9.90 13.28
C LEU A 52 10.14 -8.40 13.47
N PRO A 53 11.02 -7.94 14.38
CA PRO A 53 11.29 -6.53 14.58
C PRO A 53 12.21 -5.97 13.46
N VAL A 54 11.75 -6.06 12.21
CA VAL A 54 12.53 -5.74 10.99
C VAL A 54 11.81 -4.76 10.04
N SER A 55 10.64 -4.23 10.43
CA SER A 55 9.80 -3.31 9.63
C SER A 55 9.30 -3.94 8.32
N SER A 56 8.05 -4.44 8.33
CA SER A 56 7.34 -5.02 7.19
C SER A 56 7.14 -4.01 6.05
N THR A 57 6.70 -2.79 6.37
CA THR A 57 6.47 -1.71 5.39
C THR A 57 7.73 -1.41 4.54
N GLY A 58 8.90 -1.31 5.18
CA GLY A 58 10.16 -1.07 4.48
C GLY A 58 10.54 -2.19 3.50
N HIS A 59 10.33 -3.45 3.86
CA HIS A 59 10.59 -4.59 2.98
C HIS A 59 9.61 -4.64 1.80
N LEU A 60 8.34 -4.32 2.03
CA LEU A 60 7.32 -4.28 0.98
C LEU A 60 7.56 -3.14 -0.02
N ILE A 61 8.00 -1.97 0.44
CA ILE A 61 8.41 -0.87 -0.45
C ILE A 61 9.59 -1.30 -1.33
N LEU A 62 10.60 -1.94 -0.76
CA LEU A 62 11.77 -2.39 -1.53
C LEU A 62 11.40 -3.45 -2.58
N VAL A 63 10.56 -4.41 -2.20
CA VAL A 63 10.05 -5.43 -3.13
C VAL A 63 9.16 -4.79 -4.20
N GLY A 64 8.33 -3.82 -3.82
CA GLY A 64 7.51 -3.03 -4.73
C GLY A 64 8.36 -2.31 -5.77
N HIS A 65 9.41 -1.62 -5.34
CA HIS A 65 10.35 -0.94 -6.23
C HIS A 65 11.06 -1.92 -7.17
N TYR A 66 11.53 -3.06 -6.67
CA TYR A 66 12.17 -4.09 -7.51
C TYR A 66 11.21 -4.70 -8.54
N ARG A 67 9.91 -4.73 -8.24
CA ARG A 67 8.86 -5.23 -9.15
C ARG A 67 8.20 -4.10 -9.96
N ASP A 68 8.72 -2.87 -9.89
CA ASP A 68 8.13 -1.61 -10.39
C ASP A 68 6.60 -1.50 -10.14
N LEU A 69 6.19 -1.80 -8.91
CA LEU A 69 4.82 -1.68 -8.42
C LEU A 69 4.53 -0.33 -7.76
N ASP A 70 5.56 0.49 -7.57
CA ASP A 70 5.52 1.84 -6.99
C ASP A 70 5.21 2.94 -8.02
N GLN A 71 4.99 2.57 -9.28
CA GLN A 71 4.67 3.53 -10.33
C GLN A 71 3.29 4.16 -10.11
N GLU A 72 3.22 5.49 -10.25
CA GLU A 72 1.95 6.24 -10.30
C GLU A 72 1.23 6.09 -11.65
N SER A 73 1.52 5.01 -12.37
CA SER A 73 0.90 4.68 -13.65
C SER A 73 -0.61 4.52 -13.47
N PRO A 74 -1.44 5.27 -14.23
CA PRO A 74 -2.88 5.15 -14.17
C PRO A 74 -3.35 3.72 -14.45
N LEU A 75 -4.26 3.22 -13.61
CA LEU A 75 -4.91 1.94 -13.82
C LEU A 75 -5.92 2.07 -14.95
N THR A 76 -5.71 1.22 -15.95
CA THR A 76 -6.57 1.12 -17.12
C THR A 76 -7.37 -0.16 -17.02
N ARG A 77 -8.67 -0.08 -17.29
CA ARG A 77 -9.54 -1.25 -17.42
C ARG A 77 -9.18 -1.99 -18.73
N LYS A 78 -9.62 -3.25 -18.85
CA LYS A 78 -9.43 -4.09 -20.05
C LYS A 78 -9.91 -3.47 -21.37
N ASP A 79 -10.75 -2.44 -21.31
CA ASP A 79 -11.28 -1.69 -22.45
C ASP A 79 -10.43 -0.46 -22.82
N GLY A 80 -9.33 -0.20 -22.11
CA GLY A 80 -8.50 0.99 -22.32
C GLY A 80 -8.99 2.24 -21.58
N SER A 81 -10.09 2.17 -20.82
CA SER A 81 -10.59 3.31 -20.05
C SER A 81 -9.84 3.48 -18.71
N LEU A 82 -9.53 4.72 -18.36
CA LEU A 82 -8.95 5.07 -17.07
C LEU A 82 -10.00 4.95 -15.96
N ILE A 83 -9.60 4.39 -14.82
CA ILE A 83 -10.48 4.25 -13.65
C ILE A 83 -10.28 5.47 -12.75
N TYR A 84 -11.34 6.26 -12.52
CA TYR A 84 -11.27 7.48 -11.72
C TYR A 84 -11.83 7.32 -10.31
N HIS A 85 -11.34 8.15 -9.40
CA HIS A 85 -11.86 8.21 -8.04
C HIS A 85 -13.28 8.77 -8.06
N LYS A 86 -14.22 8.06 -7.42
CA LYS A 86 -15.62 8.51 -7.32
C LYS A 86 -15.76 9.88 -6.65
N LYS A 87 -14.84 10.24 -5.74
CA LYS A 87 -14.81 11.52 -5.01
C LYS A 87 -13.98 12.60 -5.70
N ASN A 88 -13.05 12.24 -6.59
CA ASN A 88 -12.19 13.18 -7.28
C ASN A 88 -12.01 12.75 -8.76
N PRO A 89 -12.93 13.13 -9.66
CA PRO A 89 -12.98 12.60 -11.03
C PRO A 89 -11.84 13.07 -11.94
N THR A 90 -10.91 13.91 -11.45
CA THR A 90 -9.75 14.41 -12.21
C THR A 90 -8.48 13.58 -11.99
N GLN A 91 -8.45 12.69 -11.01
CA GLN A 91 -7.32 11.81 -10.73
C GLN A 91 -7.72 10.36 -10.99
N PRO A 92 -6.98 9.62 -11.84
CA PRO A 92 -7.18 8.19 -12.01
C PRO A 92 -6.52 7.41 -10.86
N TYR A 93 -7.08 6.25 -10.50
CA TYR A 93 -6.45 5.33 -9.57
C TYR A 93 -5.11 4.87 -10.14
N THR A 94 -4.10 4.76 -9.28
CA THR A 94 -2.75 4.36 -9.70
C THR A 94 -2.43 2.92 -9.29
N LEU A 95 -1.43 2.31 -9.95
CA LEU A 95 -0.94 1.00 -9.54
C LEU A 95 -0.45 1.00 -8.09
N LYS A 96 0.27 2.06 -7.68
CA LYS A 96 0.73 2.25 -6.31
C LYS A 96 -0.43 2.21 -5.30
N GLU A 97 -1.53 2.91 -5.56
CA GLU A 97 -2.70 2.90 -4.66
C GLU A 97 -3.35 1.52 -4.55
N ALA A 98 -3.40 0.75 -5.64
CA ALA A 98 -3.91 -0.62 -5.59
C ALA A 98 -2.98 -1.54 -4.80
N VAL A 99 -1.66 -1.33 -4.90
CA VAL A 99 -0.66 -2.06 -4.10
C VAL A 99 -0.81 -1.69 -2.64
N ASP A 100 -0.86 -0.40 -2.29
CA ASP A 100 -1.05 0.09 -0.92
C ASP A 100 -2.31 -0.50 -0.28
N ALA A 101 -3.43 -0.54 -1.02
CA ALA A 101 -4.65 -1.19 -0.58
C ALA A 101 -4.46 -2.70 -0.36
N TYR A 102 -3.78 -3.39 -1.28
CA TYR A 102 -3.47 -4.81 -1.15
C TYR A 102 -2.59 -5.11 0.08
N LEU A 103 -1.61 -4.26 0.40
CA LEU A 103 -0.77 -4.38 1.59
C LEU A 103 -1.61 -4.35 2.87
N VAL A 104 -2.59 -3.45 2.96
CA VAL A 104 -3.55 -3.40 4.09
C VAL A 104 -4.34 -4.71 4.22
N PHE A 105 -4.74 -5.33 3.10
CA PHE A 105 -5.46 -6.61 3.13
C PHE A 105 -4.60 -7.77 3.64
N ILE A 106 -3.34 -7.88 3.21
CA ILE A 106 -2.46 -8.98 3.64
C ILE A 106 -2.03 -8.85 5.10
N GLN A 107 -1.88 -7.64 5.63
CA GLN A 107 -1.65 -7.40 7.06
C GLN A 107 -2.82 -7.92 7.90
N GLY A 108 -4.06 -7.78 7.40
CA GLY A 108 -5.24 -8.41 8.01
C GLY A 108 -5.10 -9.94 8.15
N GLY A 109 -4.44 -10.60 7.19
CA GLY A 109 -4.08 -12.02 7.25
C GLY A 109 -3.08 -12.34 8.37
N ALA A 110 -2.08 -11.48 8.58
CA ALA A 110 -1.12 -11.62 9.68
C ALA A 110 -1.80 -11.47 11.05
N ILE A 111 -2.68 -10.46 11.20
CA ILE A 111 -3.50 -10.29 12.41
C ILE A 111 -4.37 -11.54 12.66
N LEU A 112 -5.01 -12.07 11.61
CA LEU A 112 -5.81 -13.28 11.73
C LEU A 112 -4.97 -14.49 12.17
N ALA A 113 -3.73 -14.63 11.68
CA ALA A 113 -2.83 -15.70 12.11
C ALA A 113 -2.54 -15.64 13.62
N VAL A 114 -2.33 -14.43 14.17
CA VAL A 114 -2.17 -14.24 15.62
C VAL A 114 -3.44 -14.62 16.38
N ILE A 115 -4.60 -14.22 15.88
CA ILE A 115 -5.89 -14.56 16.50
C ILE A 115 -6.08 -16.09 16.53
N LEU A 116 -5.75 -16.78 15.45
CA LEU A 116 -5.86 -18.24 15.38
C LEU A 116 -4.83 -18.94 16.27
N LEU A 117 -3.57 -18.51 16.24
CA LEU A 117 -2.47 -19.10 17.02
C LEU A 117 -2.65 -18.89 18.53
N TYR A 118 -3.20 -17.75 18.95
CA TYR A 118 -3.39 -17.39 20.35
C TYR A 118 -4.87 -17.34 20.77
N GLY A 119 -5.79 -17.94 20.01
CA GLY A 119 -7.23 -17.81 20.22
C GLY A 119 -7.70 -18.21 21.62
N SER A 120 -7.15 -19.30 22.17
CA SER A 120 -7.46 -19.75 23.53
C SER A 120 -7.00 -18.76 24.61
N LYS A 121 -5.87 -18.08 24.37
CA LYS A 121 -5.31 -17.05 25.25
C LYS A 121 -6.08 -15.73 25.11
N LEU A 122 -6.50 -15.35 23.91
CA LEU A 122 -7.40 -14.22 23.70
C LEU A 122 -8.73 -14.44 24.41
N TRP A 123 -9.28 -15.65 24.32
CA TRP A 123 -10.50 -16.01 25.05
C TRP A 123 -10.31 -15.96 26.57
N SER A 124 -9.15 -16.39 27.09
CA SER A 124 -8.86 -16.27 28.51
C SER A 124 -8.79 -14.81 28.97
N VAL A 125 -8.21 -13.92 28.16
CA VAL A 125 -8.24 -12.46 28.40
C VAL A 125 -9.66 -11.95 28.47
N ILE A 126 -10.51 -12.27 27.49
CA ILE A 126 -11.91 -11.83 27.45
C ILE A 126 -12.67 -12.30 28.71
N LEU A 127 -12.57 -13.60 29.03
CA LEU A 127 -13.18 -14.15 30.24
C LEU A 127 -12.61 -13.53 31.52
N GLY A 128 -11.34 -13.16 31.52
CA GLY A 128 -10.68 -12.52 32.64
C GLY A 128 -11.14 -11.08 32.87
N LEU A 129 -11.30 -10.30 31.79
CA LEU A 129 -11.88 -8.96 31.86
C LEU A 129 -13.35 -8.98 32.31
N LEU A 130 -14.07 -10.08 32.05
CA LEU A 130 -15.43 -10.35 32.57
C LEU A 130 -15.43 -10.89 34.02
N GLY A 131 -14.28 -10.96 34.69
CA GLY A 131 -14.15 -11.42 36.08
C GLY A 131 -14.21 -12.95 36.28
N LYS A 132 -14.28 -13.73 35.19
CA LYS A 132 -14.39 -15.19 35.25
C LYS A 132 -13.04 -15.91 35.31
N ASN A 133 -11.94 -15.21 35.01
CA ASN A 133 -10.61 -15.81 35.00
C ASN A 133 -9.53 -14.83 35.54
N PRO A 134 -8.96 -15.05 36.74
CA PRO A 134 -7.97 -14.15 37.32
C PRO A 134 -6.65 -14.11 36.52
N GLN A 135 -6.23 -15.22 35.90
CA GLN A 135 -5.03 -15.25 35.05
C GLN A 135 -5.26 -14.45 33.76
N GLY A 136 -6.45 -14.60 33.16
CA GLY A 136 -6.86 -13.84 31.99
C GLY A 136 -6.94 -12.34 32.27
N PHE A 137 -7.40 -11.95 33.46
CA PHE A 137 -7.48 -10.55 33.88
C PHE A 137 -6.09 -9.91 33.95
N LEU A 138 -5.10 -10.61 34.55
CA LEU A 138 -3.73 -10.12 34.63
C LEU A 138 -3.11 -9.91 33.25
N LEU A 139 -3.32 -10.87 32.33
CA LEU A 139 -2.85 -10.76 30.96
C LEU A 139 -3.53 -9.59 30.23
N GLY A 140 -4.85 -9.45 30.37
CA GLY A 140 -5.61 -8.35 29.78
C GLY A 140 -5.20 -6.98 30.31
N ARG A 141 -5.05 -6.85 31.63
CA ARG A 141 -4.55 -5.63 32.27
C ARG A 141 -3.18 -5.25 31.75
N ASN A 142 -2.24 -6.21 31.69
CA ASN A 142 -0.88 -5.95 31.22
C ASN A 142 -0.88 -5.49 29.76
N LEU A 143 -1.71 -6.11 28.91
CA LEU A 143 -1.88 -5.70 27.51
C LEU A 143 -2.43 -4.28 27.39
N ILE A 144 -3.48 -3.95 28.14
CA ILE A 144 -4.07 -2.60 28.17
C ILE A 144 -3.03 -1.57 28.64
N THR A 145 -2.29 -1.86 29.72
CA THR A 145 -1.26 -0.94 30.23
C THR A 145 -0.10 -0.73 29.26
N ALA A 146 0.24 -1.75 28.45
CA ALA A 146 1.26 -1.63 27.42
C ALA A 146 0.75 -0.86 26.18
N PHE A 147 -0.54 -0.99 25.87
CA PHE A 147 -1.16 -0.36 24.70
C PHE A 147 -1.52 1.11 24.90
N ILE A 148 -2.01 1.50 26.09
CA ILE A 148 -2.48 2.87 26.36
C ILE A 148 -1.44 3.94 25.99
N PRO A 149 -0.17 3.85 26.42
CA PRO A 149 0.83 4.86 26.06
C PRO A 149 1.03 4.99 24.55
N ALA A 150 1.09 3.86 23.83
CA ALA A 150 1.24 3.85 22.38
C ALA A 150 0.03 4.46 21.67
N ALA A 151 -1.19 4.11 22.11
CA ALA A 151 -2.43 4.65 21.54
C ALA A 151 -2.59 6.15 21.80
N LEU A 152 -2.26 6.62 23.01
CA LEU A 152 -2.30 8.04 23.36
C LEU A 152 -1.30 8.84 22.54
N VAL A 153 -0.05 8.36 22.43
CA VAL A 153 0.97 9.02 21.60
C VAL A 153 0.55 9.03 20.14
N GLY A 154 0.02 7.93 19.62
CA GLY A 154 -0.52 7.86 18.25
C GLY A 154 -1.63 8.87 18.01
N LEU A 155 -2.64 8.95 18.89
CA LEU A 155 -3.74 9.91 18.76
C LEU A 155 -3.31 11.37 18.94
N LEU A 156 -2.32 11.64 19.80
CA LEU A 156 -1.80 13.00 20.02
C LEU A 156 -0.93 13.47 18.84
N LEU A 157 -0.27 12.55 18.13
CA LEU A 157 0.63 12.83 17.03
C LEU A 157 0.01 12.55 15.65
N ASP A 158 -1.28 12.18 15.58
CA ASP A 158 -1.99 11.89 14.34
C ASP A 158 -1.87 13.03 13.32
N GLY A 159 -1.87 14.28 13.77
CA GLY A 159 -1.66 15.45 12.89
C GLY A 159 -0.22 15.71 12.44
N TRP A 160 0.74 14.89 12.86
CA TRP A 160 2.17 15.01 12.52
C TRP A 160 2.69 13.80 11.72
N ILE A 161 1.89 12.74 11.60
CA ILE A 161 2.27 11.47 10.96
C ILE A 161 1.31 11.26 9.78
N ASP A 162 1.74 11.66 8.58
CA ASP A 162 1.07 11.39 7.29
C ASP A 162 1.56 10.07 6.69
#